data_AF-A0A2K3PRT6-F1
#
_entry.id   AF-A0A2K3PRT6-F1
#
_cell.length_a   1.000
_cell.length_b   1.000
_cell.length_c   1.000
_cell.angle_alpha   90.00
_cell.angle_beta   90.00
_cell.angle_gamma   90.00
#
_symmetry.space_group_name_H-M   'P 1'
#
loop_
_entity.id
_entity.type
_entity.pdbx_description
1 polymer ?
#
loop_
_entity_poly.entity_id
_entity_poly.type
_entity_poly.pdbx_seq_one_letter_code
_entity_poly.pdbx_strand_id
1 'polypeptide(L)'
;VASNWLACFPFSAQKYVYDVFFVHGFATEVLQILVSFLRHNGSDDIDINVVISNSERLLVLCLLENYGVLQIAREFGSPSKSKGFNDEWMKPNVSRIAQVVASIPDKARMNSPTSLSSQQIIVQLLSLEEEREVLDTSDEIDKNGALLFIGETFSRICRRGSADLLASELIPRVLRLVNSCLSSNDSSINEDVLESKPEAVFWLKMMESITDPYTTERISEQILHELASQDTNDVQAYWVLWLFFHRIFNLRASVRSMFVDTFILWKVFPFSCLKWILQFAVCECPPGTSLSGHNRPGLLKIIQRLLATWSKKEFVQTAPIEQQAYITAGLGLSLETMSKEELDGMKDAMPLILQGVSCNYPLLSCGCL
;
A
#
# COMPACT_ATOMS: atom_id res chain seq x y z
N VAL A 1 16.79 29.70 18.52
CA VAL A 1 16.76 29.50 20.00
C VAL A 1 17.94 28.63 20.34
N ALA A 2 18.82 29.07 21.25
CA ALA A 2 20.07 28.36 21.58
C ALA A 2 19.76 26.94 22.07
N SER A 3 20.33 25.92 21.42
CA SER A 3 20.08 24.48 21.58
C SER A 3 20.29 23.92 23.00
N ASN A 4 20.99 24.67 23.85
CA ASN A 4 21.56 24.18 25.10
C ASN A 4 20.53 24.19 26.24
N TRP A 5 19.43 24.94 26.08
CA TRP A 5 18.36 25.04 27.09
C TRP A 5 17.71 23.69 27.43
N LEU A 6 17.59 22.76 26.48
CA LEU A 6 16.98 21.45 26.74
C LEU A 6 17.71 20.61 27.80
N ALA A 7 18.99 20.89 28.04
CA ALA A 7 19.78 20.26 29.09
C ALA A 7 19.69 20.98 30.46
N CYS A 8 19.11 22.18 30.51
CA CYS A 8 19.21 23.07 31.67
C CYS A 8 18.03 23.04 32.64
N PHE A 9 16.98 22.24 32.40
CA PHE A 9 15.76 22.30 33.20
C PHE A 9 15.66 21.22 34.30
N PRO A 10 15.19 21.58 35.51
CA PRO A 10 14.81 20.61 36.54
C PRO A 10 13.68 19.69 36.09
N PHE A 11 13.66 18.46 36.59
CA PHE A 11 12.63 17.44 36.27
C PHE A 11 11.18 17.93 36.49
N SER A 12 10.94 18.76 37.51
CA SER A 12 9.62 19.35 37.76
C SER A 12 9.20 20.35 36.67
N ALA A 13 10.11 21.18 36.17
CA ALA A 13 9.83 22.10 35.07
C ALA A 13 9.65 21.35 33.73
N GLN A 14 10.37 20.24 33.54
CA GLN A 14 10.23 19.36 32.40
C GLN A 14 8.79 18.81 32.28
N LYS A 15 8.25 18.23 33.36
CA LYS A 15 6.91 17.61 33.33
C LYS A 15 5.76 18.60 33.26
N TYR A 16 5.81 19.70 34.03
CA TYR A 16 4.64 20.58 34.22
C TYR A 16 4.58 21.79 33.30
N VAL A 17 5.68 22.16 32.65
CA VAL A 17 5.75 23.36 31.80
C VAL A 17 6.14 22.98 30.38
N TYR A 18 7.25 22.26 30.25
CA TYR A 18 7.86 21.99 28.97
C TYR A 18 7.08 20.92 28.16
N ASP A 19 6.82 19.76 28.76
CA ASP A 19 6.07 18.68 28.12
C ASP A 19 4.67 19.15 27.70
N VAL A 20 4.01 19.92 28.58
CA VAL A 20 2.70 20.53 28.31
C VAL A 20 2.78 21.49 27.12
N PHE A 21 3.80 22.34 27.05
CA PHE A 21 3.98 23.29 25.94
C PHE A 21 4.11 22.58 24.59
N PHE A 22 4.92 21.52 24.50
CA PHE A 22 5.10 20.79 23.25
C PHE A 22 3.87 19.96 22.87
N VAL A 23 3.16 19.38 23.84
CA VAL A 23 1.93 18.61 23.58
C VAL A 23 0.79 19.50 23.07
N HIS A 24 0.68 20.74 23.56
CA HIS A 24 -0.38 21.67 23.15
C HIS A 24 0.00 22.56 21.96
N GLY A 25 1.24 22.49 21.47
CA GLY A 25 1.72 23.24 20.31
C GLY A 25 1.22 22.67 18.98
N PHE A 26 1.43 23.41 17.88
CA PHE A 26 1.17 22.89 16.53
C PHE A 26 2.10 21.71 16.24
N ALA A 27 1.52 20.55 15.94
CA ALA A 27 2.26 19.31 15.81
C ALA A 27 3.27 19.39 14.65
N THR A 28 2.92 20.09 13.57
CA THR A 28 3.80 20.34 12.42
C THR A 28 5.03 21.21 12.77
N GLU A 29 4.90 22.18 13.67
CA GLU A 29 6.01 23.05 14.11
C GLU A 29 6.91 22.32 15.11
N VAL A 30 6.28 21.68 16.11
CA VAL A 30 6.94 20.84 17.11
C VAL A 30 7.82 19.79 16.43
N LEU A 31 7.26 19.06 15.46
CA LEU A 31 7.98 18.04 14.70
C LEU A 31 9.24 18.61 14.02
N GLN A 32 9.12 19.72 13.30
CA GLN A 32 10.24 20.28 12.54
C GLN A 32 11.38 20.72 13.45
N ILE A 33 11.03 21.32 14.59
CA ILE A 33 12.00 21.75 15.60
C ILE A 33 12.71 20.52 16.17
N LEU A 34 11.96 19.54 16.68
CA LEU A 34 12.53 18.39 17.37
C LEU A 34 13.37 17.49 16.44
N VAL A 35 12.91 17.23 15.22
CA VAL A 35 13.66 16.37 14.26
C VAL A 35 14.95 17.04 13.78
N SER A 36 15.04 18.38 13.80
CA SER A 36 16.28 19.08 13.47
C SER A 36 17.41 18.76 14.45
N PHE A 37 17.09 18.49 15.72
CA PHE A 37 18.06 18.13 16.75
C PHE A 37 18.57 16.69 16.63
N LEU A 38 17.83 15.80 15.96
CA LEU A 38 18.29 14.42 15.72
C LEU A 38 19.44 14.33 14.70
N ARG A 39 19.69 15.38 13.90
CA ARG A 39 20.71 15.35 12.81
C ARG A 39 22.09 15.89 13.22
N HIS A 40 22.33 16.20 14.49
CA HIS A 40 23.57 16.85 14.91
C HIS A 40 24.74 15.84 15.04
N ASN A 41 25.56 15.73 14.00
CA ASN A 41 26.79 14.91 13.95
C ASN A 41 28.05 15.68 14.43
N GLY A 42 27.91 16.59 15.40
CA GLY A 42 29.03 17.38 15.91
C GLY A 42 29.56 16.85 17.24
N SER A 43 30.80 16.35 17.25
CA SER A 43 31.79 16.34 18.35
C SER A 43 31.26 16.13 19.79
N ASP A 44 31.50 14.94 20.36
CA ASP A 44 31.72 14.51 21.77
C ASP A 44 31.48 15.49 22.95
N ASP A 45 30.49 16.37 22.88
CA ASP A 45 30.08 17.25 23.97
C ASP A 45 28.88 16.62 24.69
N ILE A 46 29.00 16.49 26.01
CA ILE A 46 28.03 15.78 26.88
C ILE A 46 26.63 16.40 26.76
N ASP A 47 26.56 17.71 26.53
CA ASP A 47 25.32 18.47 26.35
C ASP A 47 24.54 18.04 25.09
N ILE A 48 25.21 17.59 24.03
CA ILE A 48 24.56 17.18 22.77
C ILE A 48 23.78 15.88 22.95
N ASN A 49 24.34 14.92 23.69
CA ASN A 49 23.67 13.66 24.00
C ASN A 49 22.40 13.89 24.84
N VAL A 50 22.41 14.85 25.76
CA VAL A 50 21.24 15.24 26.57
C VAL A 50 20.17 15.90 25.70
N VAL A 51 20.57 16.76 24.75
CA VAL A 51 19.65 17.40 23.79
C VAL A 51 18.98 16.38 22.87
N ILE A 52 19.75 15.43 22.32
CA ILE A 52 19.21 14.35 21.47
C ILE A 52 18.25 13.47 22.28
N SER A 53 18.65 13.06 23.49
CA SER A 53 17.80 12.22 24.35
C SER A 53 16.49 12.90 24.73
N ASN A 54 16.52 14.20 25.03
CA ASN A 54 15.31 14.94 25.31
C ASN A 54 14.43 15.09 24.07
N SER A 55 15.05 15.30 22.90
CA SER A 55 14.34 15.40 21.63
C SER A 55 13.65 14.08 21.24
N GLU A 56 14.32 12.93 21.40
CA GLU A 56 13.72 11.60 21.22
C GLU A 56 12.54 11.39 22.18
N ARG A 57 12.72 11.70 23.48
CA ARG A 57 11.65 11.58 24.48
C ARG A 57 10.42 12.41 24.11
N LEU A 58 10.61 13.62 23.61
CA LEU A 58 9.50 14.49 23.21
C LEU A 58 8.85 14.07 21.92
N LEU A 59 9.61 13.54 20.98
CA LEU A 59 9.04 12.96 19.78
C LEU A 59 8.14 11.79 20.17
N VAL A 60 8.55 10.94 21.12
CA VAL A 60 7.67 9.89 21.67
C VAL A 60 6.43 10.52 22.33
N LEU A 61 6.62 11.45 23.24
CA LEU A 61 5.50 12.09 23.95
C LEU A 61 4.51 12.76 23.00
N CYS A 62 5.00 13.62 22.11
CA CYS A 62 4.15 14.46 21.26
C CYS A 62 3.59 13.69 20.07
N LEU A 63 4.43 12.92 19.36
CA LEU A 63 4.00 12.23 18.15
C LEU A 63 3.32 10.91 18.43
N LEU A 64 3.71 10.19 19.49
CA LEU A 64 3.22 8.83 19.73
C LEU A 64 2.20 8.77 20.85
N GLU A 65 2.57 9.21 22.04
CA GLU A 65 1.68 9.13 23.22
C GLU A 65 0.49 10.08 23.11
N ASN A 66 0.63 11.19 22.38
CA ASN A 66 -0.42 12.20 22.18
C ASN A 66 -0.91 12.28 20.72
N TYR A 67 -0.77 11.21 19.94
CA TYR A 67 -1.31 11.10 18.58
C TYR A 67 -0.89 12.24 17.63
N GLY A 68 0.31 12.81 17.81
CA GLY A 68 0.74 13.97 17.04
C GLY A 68 0.82 13.73 15.54
N VAL A 69 1.07 12.50 15.07
CA VAL A 69 1.05 12.17 13.64
C VAL A 69 -0.37 12.30 13.08
N LEU A 70 -1.37 11.80 13.81
CA LEU A 70 -2.78 11.95 13.47
C LEU A 70 -3.19 13.43 13.52
N GLN A 71 -2.71 14.18 14.52
CA GLN A 71 -2.96 15.62 14.63
C GLN A 71 -2.40 16.40 13.43
N ILE A 72 -1.22 16.03 12.91
CA ILE A 72 -0.68 16.61 11.67
C ILE A 72 -1.62 16.35 10.49
N ALA A 73 -2.15 15.14 10.35
CA ALA A 73 -3.12 14.83 9.30
C ALA A 73 -4.38 15.72 9.42
N ARG A 74 -4.91 15.89 10.64
CA ARG A 74 -6.04 16.80 10.92
C ARG A 74 -5.71 18.26 10.61
N GLU A 75 -4.50 18.72 10.92
CA GLU A 75 -4.03 20.08 10.61
C GLU A 75 -4.01 20.38 9.10
N PHE A 76 -3.80 19.35 8.27
CA PHE A 76 -3.87 19.44 6.82
C PHE A 76 -5.29 19.23 6.26
N GLY A 77 -6.12 18.44 6.92
CA GLY A 77 -7.52 18.19 6.53
C GLY A 77 -8.50 19.30 6.93
N SER A 78 -8.12 20.23 7.81
CA SER A 78 -9.06 21.24 8.33
C SER A 78 -9.47 22.27 7.26
N PRO A 79 -10.79 22.41 6.97
CA PRO A 79 -11.32 23.35 5.98
C PRO A 79 -11.02 24.82 6.31
N SER A 80 -10.72 25.14 7.57
CA SER A 80 -10.48 26.51 8.03
C SER A 80 -9.21 27.14 7.42
N LYS A 81 -8.29 26.35 6.86
CA LYS A 81 -7.12 26.83 6.10
C LYS A 81 -7.40 27.03 4.60
N SER A 82 -8.53 26.55 4.06
CA SER A 82 -8.80 26.57 2.62
C SER A 82 -9.20 27.94 2.05
N LYS A 83 -9.52 28.93 2.90
CA LYS A 83 -9.81 30.30 2.45
C LYS A 83 -8.56 31.13 2.11
N GLY A 84 -7.35 30.59 2.29
CA GLY A 84 -6.10 31.32 2.00
C GLY A 84 -4.87 30.47 1.66
N PHE A 85 -4.94 29.14 1.73
CA PHE A 85 -3.89 28.26 1.22
C PHE A 85 -4.16 27.96 -0.26
N ASN A 86 -3.45 28.63 -1.16
CA ASN A 86 -3.42 28.22 -2.57
C ASN A 86 -2.87 26.79 -2.67
N ASP A 87 -3.49 25.94 -3.51
CA ASP A 87 -3.08 24.54 -3.76
C ASP A 87 -1.58 24.40 -4.09
N GLU A 88 -0.98 25.44 -4.68
CA GLU A 88 0.46 25.53 -4.99
C GLU A 88 1.38 25.35 -3.78
N TRP A 89 0.96 25.78 -2.58
CA TRP A 89 1.79 25.73 -1.37
C TRP A 89 1.46 24.54 -0.46
N MET A 90 0.28 23.94 -0.61
CA MET A 90 -0.15 22.81 0.19
C MET A 90 0.68 21.56 -0.14
N LYS A 91 0.79 21.19 -1.42
CA LYS A 91 1.51 19.97 -1.85
C LYS A 91 3.00 19.98 -1.42
N PRO A 92 3.78 21.06 -1.63
CA PRO A 92 5.16 21.11 -1.15
C PRO A 92 5.29 21.02 0.37
N ASN A 93 4.39 21.66 1.13
CA ASN A 93 4.44 21.60 2.58
C ASN A 93 4.10 20.20 3.11
N VAL A 94 3.03 19.58 2.59
CA VAL A 94 2.66 18.18 2.89
C VAL A 94 3.83 17.24 2.60
N SER A 95 4.43 17.37 1.42
CA SER A 95 5.59 16.59 0.98
C SER A 95 6.78 16.74 1.91
N ARG A 96 7.07 17.96 2.38
CA ARG A 96 8.14 18.24 3.33
C ARG A 96 7.85 17.62 4.70
N ILE A 97 6.65 17.78 5.25
CA ILE A 97 6.29 17.22 6.55
C ILE A 97 6.29 15.70 6.51
N ALA A 98 5.72 15.09 5.47
CA ALA A 98 5.75 13.65 5.25
C ALA A 98 7.20 13.12 5.23
N GLN A 99 8.13 13.87 4.61
CA GLN A 99 9.56 13.53 4.61
C GLN A 99 10.17 13.55 6.01
N VAL A 100 9.79 14.52 6.83
CA VAL A 100 10.27 14.62 8.20
C VAL A 100 9.73 13.45 9.02
N VAL A 101 8.42 13.19 8.99
CA VAL A 101 7.76 12.09 9.73
C VAL A 101 8.34 10.74 9.35
N ALA A 102 8.38 10.40 8.06
CA ALA A 102 8.88 9.10 7.62
C ALA A 102 10.39 8.89 7.89
N SER A 103 11.15 9.97 8.14
CA SER A 103 12.58 9.89 8.46
C SER A 103 12.88 9.75 9.95
N ILE A 104 11.87 9.80 10.83
CA ILE A 104 12.08 9.71 12.28
C ILE A 104 12.75 8.39 12.66
N PRO A 105 12.29 7.21 12.17
CA PRO A 105 12.90 5.94 12.54
C PRO A 105 14.39 5.86 12.14
N ASP A 106 14.76 6.41 10.97
CA ASP A 106 16.14 6.43 10.49
C ASP A 106 17.07 7.31 11.33
N LYS A 107 16.50 8.33 11.99
CA LYS A 107 17.24 9.34 12.75
C LYS A 107 17.27 9.05 14.25
N ALA A 108 16.45 8.12 14.72
CA ALA A 108 16.46 7.69 16.10
C ALA A 108 17.70 6.83 16.36
N ARG A 109 18.30 6.93 17.55
CA ARG A 109 19.48 6.12 17.89
C ARG A 109 19.15 4.63 17.93
N MET A 110 20.16 3.76 17.75
CA MET A 110 19.97 2.28 17.84
C MET A 110 19.40 1.81 19.19
N ASN A 111 19.53 2.60 20.26
CA ASN A 111 18.96 2.34 21.59
C ASN A 111 17.76 3.25 21.93
N SER A 112 17.22 3.95 20.94
CA SER A 112 16.01 4.76 21.11
C SER A 112 14.81 3.86 21.45
N PRO A 113 13.75 4.40 22.07
CA PRO A 113 12.56 3.63 22.37
C PRO A 113 12.00 2.99 21.09
N THR A 114 11.66 1.70 21.13
CA THR A 114 11.02 0.96 20.03
C THR A 114 9.73 1.63 19.53
N SER A 115 9.19 2.53 20.33
CA SER A 115 8.09 3.44 20.00
C SER A 115 8.37 4.27 18.74
N LEU A 116 9.60 4.76 18.50
CA LEU A 116 9.95 5.56 17.30
C LEU A 116 10.12 4.71 16.02
N SER A 117 9.30 3.68 15.86
CA SER A 117 9.29 2.81 14.70
C SER A 117 8.33 3.30 13.61
N SER A 118 8.58 2.89 12.37
CA SER A 118 7.65 3.10 11.25
C SER A 118 6.26 2.55 11.56
N GLN A 119 6.18 1.43 12.30
CA GLN A 119 4.93 0.77 12.66
C GLN A 119 4.00 1.69 13.47
N GLN A 120 4.51 2.39 14.49
CA GLN A 120 3.67 3.29 15.30
C GLN A 120 3.14 4.49 14.49
N ILE A 121 3.94 4.99 13.55
CA ILE A 121 3.51 6.05 12.62
C ILE A 121 2.38 5.53 11.73
N ILE A 122 2.51 4.33 11.18
CA ILE A 122 1.49 3.67 10.35
C ILE A 122 0.18 3.51 11.14
N VAL A 123 0.23 2.91 12.33
CA VAL A 123 -0.95 2.65 13.17
C VAL A 123 -1.73 3.93 13.46
N GLN A 124 -1.05 5.03 13.76
CA GLN A 124 -1.71 6.31 14.00
C GLN A 124 -2.35 6.90 12.75
N LEU A 125 -1.66 6.88 11.60
CA LEU A 125 -2.25 7.37 10.34
C LEU A 125 -3.47 6.55 9.93
N LEU A 126 -3.44 5.25 10.16
CA LEU A 126 -4.59 4.37 9.91
C LEU A 126 -5.74 4.60 10.88
N SER A 127 -5.50 5.18 12.06
CA SER A 127 -6.58 5.56 12.99
C SER A 127 -7.48 6.67 12.44
N LEU A 128 -7.08 7.35 11.36
CA LEU A 128 -7.93 8.30 10.65
C LEU A 128 -9.14 7.60 9.98
N GLU A 129 -9.13 6.28 9.80
CA GLU A 129 -10.27 5.53 9.27
C GLU A 129 -11.56 5.72 10.08
N GLU A 130 -11.43 6.02 11.38
CA GLU A 130 -12.55 6.22 12.30
C GLU A 130 -13.16 7.64 12.20
N GLU A 131 -12.47 8.59 11.54
CA GLU A 131 -12.85 10.01 11.48
C GLU A 131 -13.67 10.36 10.23
N ARG A 132 -14.99 10.29 10.36
CA ARG A 132 -15.95 10.57 9.26
C ARG A 132 -15.84 11.97 8.66
N GLU A 133 -15.59 12.99 9.48
CA GLU A 133 -15.53 14.39 9.04
C GLU A 133 -14.38 14.68 8.06
N VAL A 134 -13.31 13.89 8.10
CA VAL A 134 -12.13 14.07 7.24
C VAL A 134 -12.35 13.48 5.85
N LEU A 135 -13.29 12.55 5.69
CA LEU A 135 -13.59 11.86 4.43
C LEU A 135 -14.64 12.58 3.55
N ASP A 136 -15.49 13.40 4.19
CA ASP A 136 -16.67 14.05 3.58
C ASP A 136 -16.38 15.39 2.88
N THR A 137 -15.15 15.91 2.93
CA THR A 137 -14.90 17.32 2.58
C THR A 137 -14.71 17.60 1.08
N SER A 138 -14.51 16.59 0.22
CA SER A 138 -14.46 16.76 -1.24
C SER A 138 -14.40 15.42 -1.97
N ASP A 139 -15.05 15.33 -3.14
CA ASP A 139 -14.82 14.25 -4.12
C ASP A 139 -13.42 14.33 -4.74
N GLU A 140 -12.77 15.50 -4.70
CA GLU A 140 -11.42 15.68 -5.25
C GLU A 140 -10.36 15.46 -4.16
N ILE A 141 -9.58 14.39 -4.29
CA ILE A 141 -8.46 14.07 -3.38
C ILE A 141 -7.43 15.20 -3.32
N ASP A 142 -7.25 15.94 -4.41
CA ASP A 142 -6.35 17.09 -4.48
C ASP A 142 -6.70 18.19 -3.46
N LYS A 143 -7.93 18.20 -2.94
CA LYS A 143 -8.41 19.15 -1.93
C LYS A 143 -8.38 18.60 -0.50
N ASN A 144 -8.13 17.31 -0.32
CA ASN A 144 -8.03 16.70 1.00
C ASN A 144 -6.57 16.59 1.46
N GLY A 145 -6.10 17.62 2.16
CA GLY A 145 -4.73 17.67 2.68
C GLY A 145 -4.35 16.51 3.60
N ALA A 146 -5.31 15.92 4.34
CA ALA A 146 -5.05 14.78 5.21
C ALA A 146 -4.74 13.51 4.41
N LEU A 147 -5.55 13.21 3.39
CA LEU A 147 -5.31 12.05 2.51
C LEU A 147 -4.03 12.20 1.70
N LEU A 148 -3.74 13.41 1.21
CA LEU A 148 -2.47 13.72 0.54
C LEU A 148 -1.29 13.47 1.49
N PHE A 149 -1.40 13.89 2.75
CA PHE A 149 -0.37 13.64 3.75
C PHE A 149 -0.16 12.16 4.05
N ILE A 150 -1.24 11.37 4.13
CA ILE A 150 -1.16 9.91 4.30
C ILE A 150 -0.42 9.28 3.11
N GLY A 151 -0.88 9.53 1.88
CA GLY A 151 -0.29 8.89 0.68
C GLY A 151 1.18 9.25 0.50
N GLU A 152 1.54 10.50 0.78
CA GLU A 152 2.90 11.01 0.67
C GLU A 152 3.82 10.45 1.79
N THR A 153 3.26 10.21 2.98
CA THR A 153 3.98 9.56 4.10
C THR A 153 4.17 8.08 3.87
N PHE A 154 3.13 7.36 3.44
CA PHE A 154 3.22 5.93 3.09
C PHE A 154 4.20 5.70 1.93
N SER A 155 4.22 6.57 0.91
CA SER A 155 5.21 6.51 -0.17
C SER A 155 6.64 6.57 0.34
N ARG A 156 6.89 7.39 1.36
CA ARG A 156 8.22 7.53 1.96
C ARG A 156 8.61 6.39 2.89
N ILE A 157 7.65 5.83 3.60
CA ILE A 157 7.83 4.65 4.45
C ILE A 157 8.18 3.45 3.56
N CYS A 158 7.48 3.28 2.45
CA CYS A 158 7.75 2.20 1.49
C CYS A 158 9.12 2.36 0.82
N ARG A 159 9.49 3.58 0.40
CA ARG A 159 10.83 3.86 -0.15
C ARG A 159 11.98 3.64 0.84
N ARG A 160 11.69 3.62 2.14
CA ARG A 160 12.66 3.28 3.20
C ARG A 160 12.73 1.80 3.52
N GLY A 161 11.94 0.98 2.83
CA GLY A 161 11.93 -0.48 3.02
C GLY A 161 11.01 -0.96 4.12
N SER A 162 10.04 -0.16 4.57
CA SER A 162 9.03 -0.56 5.57
C SER A 162 7.65 -0.83 4.94
N ALA A 163 7.62 -1.32 3.70
CA ALA A 163 6.37 -1.62 3.00
C ALA A 163 5.67 -2.88 3.55
N ASP A 164 6.44 -3.84 4.03
CA ASP A 164 6.00 -5.03 4.75
C ASP A 164 5.23 -4.66 6.03
N LEU A 165 5.80 -3.75 6.83
CA LEU A 165 5.14 -3.23 8.05
C LEU A 165 3.84 -2.49 7.74
N LEU A 166 3.78 -1.78 6.61
CA LEU A 166 2.54 -1.14 6.17
C LEU A 166 1.50 -2.20 5.79
N ALA A 167 1.86 -3.22 5.01
CA ALA A 167 0.96 -4.30 4.64
C ALA A 167 0.45 -5.06 5.87
N SER A 168 1.32 -5.41 6.83
CA SER A 168 0.93 -6.14 8.05
C SER A 168 -0.08 -5.39 8.92
N GLU A 169 -0.09 -4.06 8.86
CA GLU A 169 -1.08 -3.23 9.57
C GLU A 169 -2.37 -3.00 8.76
N LEU A 170 -2.26 -2.94 7.43
CA LEU A 170 -3.39 -2.76 6.52
C LEU A 170 -4.28 -3.99 6.44
N ILE A 171 -3.69 -5.17 6.22
CA ILE A 171 -4.43 -6.40 5.91
C ILE A 171 -5.43 -6.79 7.00
N PRO A 172 -5.07 -6.85 8.30
CA PRO A 172 -6.01 -7.25 9.34
C PRO A 172 -7.23 -6.32 9.47
N ARG A 173 -7.03 -5.01 9.24
CA ARG A 173 -8.12 -4.01 9.32
C ARG A 173 -9.09 -4.18 8.16
N VAL A 174 -8.57 -4.31 6.94
CA VAL A 174 -9.41 -4.49 5.75
C VAL A 174 -10.09 -5.87 5.74
N LEU A 175 -9.41 -6.93 6.15
CA LEU A 175 -10.02 -8.25 6.30
C LEU A 175 -11.15 -8.23 7.33
N ARG A 176 -11.02 -7.48 8.44
CA ARG A 176 -12.11 -7.31 9.41
C ARG A 176 -13.34 -6.66 8.75
N LEU A 177 -13.15 -5.61 7.97
CA LEU A 177 -14.21 -4.96 7.20
C LEU A 177 -14.87 -5.94 6.21
N VAL A 178 -14.08 -6.65 5.40
CA VAL A 178 -14.58 -7.64 4.43
C VAL A 178 -15.36 -8.75 5.13
N ASN A 179 -14.84 -9.30 6.22
CA ASN A 179 -15.51 -10.34 7.00
C ASN A 179 -16.81 -9.84 7.62
N SER A 180 -16.86 -8.60 8.09
CA SER A 180 -18.11 -8.00 8.58
C SER A 180 -19.18 -7.98 7.47
N CYS A 181 -18.80 -7.62 6.24
CA CYS A 181 -19.69 -7.62 5.09
C CYS A 181 -20.13 -9.03 4.65
N LEU A 182 -19.20 -9.99 4.69
CA LEU A 182 -19.50 -11.40 4.35
C LEU A 182 -20.45 -12.03 5.37
N SER A 183 -20.28 -11.71 6.66
CA SER A 183 -21.11 -12.26 7.74
C SER A 183 -22.51 -11.66 7.80
N SER A 184 -22.69 -10.43 7.30
CA SER A 184 -23.98 -9.72 7.38
C SER A 184 -24.94 -10.04 6.24
N ASN A 185 -24.43 -10.58 5.12
CA ASN A 185 -25.22 -10.78 3.92
C ASN A 185 -25.32 -12.28 3.58
N ASP A 186 -26.54 -12.84 3.64
CA ASP A 186 -26.85 -14.20 3.17
C ASP A 186 -26.67 -14.35 1.63
N SER A 187 -26.50 -13.23 0.92
CA SER A 187 -26.17 -13.15 -0.51
C SER A 187 -24.80 -12.47 -0.70
N SER A 188 -24.05 -12.90 -1.72
CA SER A 188 -22.74 -12.36 -2.13
C SER A 188 -22.59 -10.84 -1.93
N ILE A 189 -21.42 -10.39 -1.45
CA ILE A 189 -21.06 -8.96 -1.42
C ILE A 189 -21.26 -8.36 -2.82
N ASN A 190 -21.84 -7.18 -2.87
CA ASN A 190 -21.90 -6.33 -4.06
C ASN A 190 -21.07 -5.06 -3.82
N GLU A 191 -20.58 -4.46 -4.90
CA GLU A 191 -19.78 -3.23 -4.92
C GLU A 191 -20.50 -2.09 -4.18
N ASP A 192 -21.81 -1.91 -4.44
CA ASP A 192 -22.65 -0.88 -3.81
C ASP A 192 -22.66 -0.96 -2.28
N VAL A 193 -22.67 -2.17 -1.73
CA VAL A 193 -22.67 -2.39 -0.27
C VAL A 193 -21.36 -1.90 0.33
N LEU A 194 -20.25 -2.17 -0.36
CA LEU A 194 -18.94 -1.81 0.12
C LEU A 194 -18.70 -0.31 -0.01
N GLU A 195 -19.04 0.30 -1.14
CA GLU A 195 -18.92 1.75 -1.34
C GLU A 195 -19.78 2.57 -0.37
N SER A 196 -20.89 2.01 0.12
CA SER A 196 -21.74 2.68 1.13
C SER A 196 -21.09 2.81 2.51
N LYS A 197 -20.03 2.04 2.80
CA LYS A 197 -19.35 2.07 4.10
C LYS A 197 -18.25 3.14 4.12
N PRO A 198 -18.22 4.04 5.13
CA PRO A 198 -17.19 5.08 5.21
C PRO A 198 -15.76 4.49 5.34
N GLU A 199 -15.64 3.37 6.05
CA GLU A 199 -14.37 2.63 6.18
C GLU A 199 -13.83 2.18 4.80
N ALA A 200 -14.70 1.70 3.91
CA ALA A 200 -14.30 1.32 2.55
C ALA A 200 -13.84 2.53 1.74
N VAL A 201 -14.55 3.66 1.85
CA VAL A 201 -14.19 4.92 1.18
C VAL A 201 -12.81 5.41 1.62
N PHE A 202 -12.46 5.25 2.90
CA PHE A 202 -11.12 5.56 3.40
C PHE A 202 -10.04 4.74 2.66
N TRP A 203 -10.20 3.42 2.56
CA TRP A 203 -9.22 2.55 1.89
C TRP A 203 -9.05 2.88 0.41
N LEU A 204 -10.17 3.10 -0.28
CA LEU A 204 -10.21 3.48 -1.70
C LEU A 204 -9.47 4.81 -1.93
N LYS A 205 -9.78 5.83 -1.13
CA LYS A 205 -9.15 7.16 -1.24
C LYS A 205 -7.68 7.17 -0.79
N MET A 206 -7.30 6.33 0.19
CA MET A 206 -5.92 6.20 0.66
C MET A 206 -5.00 5.65 -0.43
N MET A 207 -5.43 4.59 -1.11
CA MET A 207 -4.63 4.04 -2.22
C MET A 207 -4.57 5.00 -3.41
N GLU A 208 -5.62 5.76 -3.64
CA GLU A 208 -5.65 6.80 -4.67
C GLU A 208 -4.71 7.98 -4.34
N SER A 209 -4.51 8.33 -3.06
CA SER A 209 -3.59 9.41 -2.69
C SER A 209 -2.11 9.05 -2.82
N ILE A 210 -1.76 7.76 -2.92
CA ILE A 210 -0.42 7.29 -3.24
C ILE A 210 -0.18 7.48 -4.74
N THR A 211 0.63 8.46 -5.11
CA THR A 211 0.90 8.81 -6.52
C THR A 211 2.18 8.21 -7.08
N ASP A 212 3.10 7.78 -6.20
CA ASP A 212 4.38 7.20 -6.61
C ASP A 212 4.21 5.79 -7.21
N PRO A 213 4.59 5.56 -8.48
CA PRO A 213 4.45 4.24 -9.11
C PRO A 213 5.25 3.15 -8.41
N TYR A 214 6.47 3.47 -7.95
CA TYR A 214 7.32 2.52 -7.23
C TYR A 214 6.65 2.06 -5.92
N THR A 215 6.15 3.01 -5.14
CA THR A 215 5.41 2.71 -3.90
C THR A 215 4.19 1.86 -4.19
N THR A 216 3.42 2.22 -5.23
CA THR A 216 2.21 1.47 -5.59
C THR A 216 2.55 0.01 -5.87
N GLU A 217 3.58 -0.26 -6.68
CA GLU A 217 4.06 -1.61 -6.96
C GLU A 217 4.51 -2.34 -5.71
N ARG A 218 5.28 -1.67 -4.84
CA ARG A 218 5.81 -2.29 -3.62
C ARG A 218 4.72 -2.63 -2.61
N ILE A 219 3.77 -1.74 -2.38
CA ILE A 219 2.64 -2.01 -1.49
C ILE A 219 1.78 -3.14 -2.07
N SER A 220 1.51 -3.15 -3.38
CA SER A 220 0.75 -4.23 -4.01
C SER A 220 1.41 -5.60 -3.84
N GLU A 221 2.73 -5.67 -4.02
CA GLU A 221 3.50 -6.89 -3.78
C GLU A 221 3.39 -7.35 -2.32
N GLN A 222 3.59 -6.45 -1.36
CA GLN A 222 3.54 -6.80 0.06
C GLN A 222 2.13 -7.20 0.50
N ILE A 223 1.09 -6.53 0.00
CA ILE A 223 -0.31 -6.91 0.25
C ILE A 223 -0.60 -8.33 -0.22
N LEU A 224 -0.13 -8.71 -1.42
CA LEU A 224 -0.33 -10.07 -1.93
C LEU A 224 0.40 -11.11 -1.07
N HIS A 225 1.64 -10.85 -0.69
CA HIS A 225 2.40 -11.76 0.18
C HIS A 225 1.78 -11.90 1.58
N GLU A 226 1.31 -10.80 2.15
CA GLU A 226 0.66 -10.79 3.47
C GLU A 226 -0.71 -11.47 3.44
N LEU A 227 -1.48 -11.34 2.35
CA LEU A 227 -2.71 -12.11 2.19
C LEU A 227 -2.45 -13.62 2.08
N ALA A 228 -1.37 -14.00 1.40
CA ALA A 228 -0.97 -15.39 1.27
C ALA A 228 -0.41 -15.98 2.57
N SER A 229 0.19 -15.16 3.45
CA SER A 229 0.68 -15.62 4.76
C SER A 229 -0.45 -15.84 5.77
N GLN A 230 -1.60 -15.19 5.59
CA GLN A 230 -2.76 -15.27 6.48
C GLN A 230 -3.82 -16.32 6.06
N ASP A 231 -3.48 -17.26 5.15
CA ASP A 231 -4.40 -18.29 4.63
C ASP A 231 -5.76 -17.75 4.16
N THR A 232 -5.73 -16.56 3.55
CA THR A 232 -6.93 -15.86 3.09
C THR A 232 -7.66 -16.65 2.00
N ASN A 233 -9.00 -16.71 2.04
CA ASN A 233 -9.77 -17.37 0.99
C ASN A 233 -9.91 -16.50 -0.27
N ASP A 234 -10.26 -17.12 -1.41
CA ASP A 234 -10.32 -16.42 -2.70
C ASP A 234 -11.31 -15.24 -2.72
N VAL A 235 -12.43 -15.36 -2.01
CA VAL A 235 -13.47 -14.31 -1.96
C VAL A 235 -12.97 -13.12 -1.15
N GLN A 236 -12.37 -13.38 0.02
CA GLN A 236 -11.76 -12.36 0.87
C GLN A 236 -10.64 -11.63 0.12
N ALA A 237 -9.73 -12.38 -0.49
CA ALA A 237 -8.62 -11.82 -1.24
C ALA A 237 -9.10 -10.93 -2.39
N TYR A 238 -10.13 -11.37 -3.14
CA TYR A 238 -10.73 -10.55 -4.20
C TYR A 238 -11.24 -9.21 -3.66
N TRP A 239 -12.01 -9.20 -2.57
CA TRP A 239 -12.57 -7.96 -2.02
C TRP A 239 -11.52 -7.05 -1.39
N VAL A 240 -10.46 -7.61 -0.80
CA VAL A 240 -9.30 -6.82 -0.34
C VAL A 240 -8.61 -6.16 -1.53
N LEU A 241 -8.33 -6.90 -2.61
CA LEU A 241 -7.74 -6.33 -3.82
C LEU A 241 -8.65 -5.29 -4.46
N TRP A 242 -9.96 -5.53 -4.48
CA TRP A 242 -10.94 -4.58 -4.98
C TRP A 242 -10.90 -3.27 -4.17
N LEU A 243 -10.91 -3.33 -2.84
CA LEU A 243 -10.86 -2.15 -1.96
C LEU A 243 -9.59 -1.30 -2.16
N PHE A 244 -8.44 -1.95 -2.34
CA PHE A 244 -7.19 -1.22 -2.51
C PHE A 244 -6.96 -0.74 -3.94
N PHE A 245 -7.35 -1.53 -4.94
CA PHE A 245 -6.86 -1.34 -6.30
C PHE A 245 -7.93 -1.00 -7.32
N HIS A 246 -9.23 -1.25 -7.09
CA HIS A 246 -10.25 -1.08 -8.13
C HIS A 246 -10.26 0.33 -8.74
N ARG A 247 -10.28 1.38 -7.90
CA ARG A 247 -10.28 2.78 -8.39
C ARG A 247 -8.99 3.13 -9.13
N ILE A 248 -7.83 2.86 -8.54
CA ILE A 248 -6.56 3.20 -9.17
C ILE A 248 -6.26 2.35 -10.42
N PHE A 249 -6.79 1.13 -10.48
CA PHE A 249 -6.76 0.28 -11.67
C PHE A 249 -7.59 0.89 -12.81
N ASN A 250 -8.79 1.39 -12.51
CA ASN A 250 -9.62 2.06 -13.51
C ASN A 250 -9.07 3.41 -13.98
N LEU A 251 -8.49 4.19 -13.05
CA LEU A 251 -8.00 5.54 -13.31
C LEU A 251 -6.61 5.57 -13.97
N ARG A 252 -5.71 4.62 -13.65
CA ARG A 252 -4.28 4.71 -14.01
C ARG A 252 -3.85 3.54 -14.88
N ALA A 253 -3.48 3.84 -16.12
CA ALA A 253 -2.94 2.84 -17.05
C ALA A 253 -1.67 2.15 -16.54
N SER A 254 -0.84 2.85 -15.75
CA SER A 254 0.36 2.29 -15.12
C SER A 254 0.03 1.16 -14.14
N VAL A 255 -1.04 1.30 -13.35
CA VAL A 255 -1.48 0.26 -12.40
C VAL A 255 -2.01 -0.96 -13.14
N ARG A 256 -2.76 -0.77 -14.23
CA ARG A 256 -3.20 -1.89 -15.08
C ARG A 256 -2.02 -2.64 -15.69
N SER A 257 -1.05 -1.92 -16.24
CA SER A 257 0.18 -2.52 -16.79
C SER A 257 1.01 -3.22 -15.70
N MET A 258 1.04 -2.68 -14.48
CA MET A 258 1.70 -3.32 -13.35
C MET A 258 1.09 -4.70 -13.03
N PHE A 259 -0.23 -4.81 -12.88
CA PHE A 259 -0.87 -6.10 -12.63
C PHE A 259 -0.73 -7.06 -13.83
N VAL A 260 -0.97 -6.57 -15.05
CA VAL A 260 -1.05 -7.44 -16.24
C VAL A 260 0.30 -7.78 -16.84
N ASP A 261 1.19 -6.80 -16.98
CA ASP A 261 2.49 -7.01 -17.61
C ASP A 261 3.52 -7.45 -16.56
N THR A 262 3.58 -6.77 -15.41
CA THR A 262 4.65 -7.02 -14.43
C THR A 262 4.34 -8.24 -13.57
N PHE A 263 3.17 -8.27 -12.91
CA PHE A 263 2.87 -9.32 -11.93
C PHE A 263 2.47 -10.66 -12.52
N ILE A 264 1.88 -10.68 -13.72
CA ILE A 264 1.52 -11.94 -14.39
C ILE A 264 2.71 -12.53 -15.20
N LEU A 265 3.55 -11.70 -15.83
CA LEU A 265 4.59 -12.21 -16.75
C LEU A 265 5.99 -12.25 -16.14
N TRP A 266 6.35 -11.26 -15.32
CA TRP A 266 7.74 -11.02 -14.95
C TRP A 266 8.06 -11.27 -13.48
N LYS A 267 7.05 -11.30 -12.61
CA LYS A 267 7.23 -11.44 -11.17
C LYS A 267 6.55 -12.70 -10.67
N VAL A 268 7.32 -13.55 -9.99
CA VAL A 268 6.83 -14.83 -9.46
C VAL A 268 6.22 -14.61 -8.08
N PHE A 269 4.96 -14.99 -7.94
CA PHE A 269 4.23 -14.98 -6.68
C PHE A 269 3.81 -16.41 -6.28
N PRO A 270 3.39 -16.64 -5.02
CA PRO A 270 2.68 -17.86 -4.66
C PRO A 270 1.47 -18.10 -5.59
N PHE A 271 1.12 -19.38 -5.77
CA PHE A 271 0.03 -19.79 -6.68
C PHE A 271 -1.32 -19.13 -6.34
N SER A 272 -1.63 -18.98 -5.05
CA SER A 272 -2.83 -18.26 -4.57
C SER A 272 -2.86 -16.81 -5.07
N CYS A 273 -1.75 -16.08 -4.96
CA CYS A 273 -1.64 -14.71 -5.44
C CYS A 273 -1.85 -14.62 -6.95
N LEU A 274 -1.27 -15.54 -7.73
CA LEU A 274 -1.49 -15.58 -9.18
C LEU A 274 -2.97 -15.74 -9.53
N LYS A 275 -3.66 -16.66 -8.84
CA LYS A 275 -5.10 -16.85 -8.97
C LYS A 275 -5.87 -15.56 -8.65
N TRP A 276 -5.53 -14.88 -7.56
CA TRP A 276 -6.18 -13.63 -7.16
C TRP A 276 -5.92 -12.48 -8.14
N ILE A 277 -4.69 -12.36 -8.64
CA ILE A 277 -4.32 -11.37 -9.67
C ILE A 277 -5.11 -11.60 -10.95
N LEU A 278 -5.19 -12.86 -11.42
CA LEU A 278 -6.00 -13.21 -12.59
C LEU A 278 -7.48 -12.90 -12.36
N GLN A 279 -8.01 -13.24 -11.19
CA GLN A 279 -9.40 -12.97 -10.86
C GLN A 279 -9.70 -11.46 -10.83
N PHE A 280 -8.84 -10.67 -10.18
CA PHE A 280 -9.01 -9.23 -10.02
C PHE A 280 -8.77 -8.46 -11.32
N ALA A 281 -7.60 -8.64 -11.95
CA ALA A 281 -7.13 -7.79 -13.05
C ALA A 281 -7.52 -8.29 -14.45
N VAL A 282 -8.01 -9.53 -14.57
CA VAL A 282 -8.34 -10.14 -15.88
C VAL A 282 -9.80 -10.53 -15.97
N CYS A 283 -10.32 -11.22 -14.96
CA CYS A 283 -11.73 -11.59 -14.91
C CYS A 283 -12.62 -10.42 -14.44
N GLU A 284 -12.05 -9.53 -13.61
CA GLU A 284 -12.72 -8.34 -13.06
C GLU A 284 -14.04 -8.67 -12.35
N CYS A 285 -14.12 -9.84 -11.69
CA CYS A 285 -15.35 -10.28 -11.03
C CYS A 285 -15.07 -11.15 -9.79
N PRO A 286 -15.97 -11.22 -8.80
CA PRO A 286 -15.78 -12.06 -7.62
C PRO A 286 -15.77 -13.57 -7.97
N PRO A 287 -15.03 -14.41 -7.21
CA PRO A 287 -15.09 -15.86 -7.38
C PRO A 287 -16.51 -16.41 -7.22
N GLY A 288 -16.89 -17.40 -8.05
CA GLY A 288 -18.21 -18.04 -8.00
C GLY A 288 -19.32 -17.31 -8.77
N THR A 289 -19.03 -16.17 -9.39
CA THR A 289 -19.93 -15.56 -10.38
C THR A 289 -19.93 -16.40 -11.66
N SER A 290 -21.10 -16.74 -12.21
CA SER A 290 -21.17 -17.52 -13.44
C SER A 290 -20.56 -16.73 -14.59
N LEU A 291 -19.43 -17.22 -15.06
CA LEU A 291 -18.63 -16.58 -16.09
C LEU A 291 -19.16 -16.83 -17.52
N SER A 292 -20.24 -17.59 -17.69
CA SER A 292 -20.75 -17.95 -19.02
C SER A 292 -21.47 -16.78 -19.68
N GLY A 293 -20.92 -16.23 -20.77
CA GLY A 293 -21.64 -15.35 -21.71
C GLY A 293 -21.23 -13.87 -21.76
N HIS A 294 -20.23 -13.44 -20.99
CA HIS A 294 -19.68 -12.09 -21.12
C HIS A 294 -18.53 -12.06 -22.13
N ASN A 295 -18.59 -11.16 -23.12
CA ASN A 295 -17.42 -10.87 -23.98
C ASN A 295 -16.26 -10.40 -23.09
N ARG A 296 -15.21 -11.20 -22.96
CA ARG A 296 -14.01 -10.86 -22.17
C ARG A 296 -12.80 -10.50 -23.04
N PRO A 297 -12.78 -9.32 -23.66
CA PRO A 297 -11.64 -8.91 -24.48
C PRO A 297 -10.34 -8.76 -23.65
N GLY A 298 -10.43 -8.53 -22.34
CA GLY A 298 -9.28 -8.50 -21.42
C GLY A 298 -8.63 -9.87 -21.26
N LEU A 299 -9.42 -10.89 -20.89
CA LEU A 299 -8.97 -12.28 -20.76
C LEU A 299 -8.32 -12.79 -22.04
N LEU A 300 -8.97 -12.58 -23.20
CA LEU A 300 -8.45 -13.02 -24.50
C LEU A 300 -7.07 -12.40 -24.81
N LYS A 301 -6.89 -11.10 -24.56
CA LYS A 301 -5.61 -10.41 -24.78
C LYS A 301 -4.51 -10.96 -23.88
N ILE A 302 -4.84 -11.27 -22.62
CA ILE A 302 -3.86 -11.74 -21.64
C ILE A 302 -3.47 -13.18 -21.91
N ILE A 303 -4.44 -14.05 -22.23
CA ILE A 303 -4.16 -15.41 -22.68
C ILE A 303 -3.29 -15.40 -23.93
N GLN A 304 -3.60 -14.58 -24.93
CA GLN A 304 -2.80 -14.49 -26.14
C GLN A 304 -1.35 -14.05 -25.83
N ARG A 305 -1.16 -13.11 -24.90
CA ARG A 305 0.17 -12.67 -24.45
C ARG A 305 0.92 -13.74 -23.68
N LEU A 306 0.25 -14.46 -22.78
CA LEU A 306 0.80 -15.59 -22.03
C LEU A 306 1.23 -16.70 -22.99
N LEU A 307 0.35 -17.11 -23.91
CA LEU A 307 0.64 -18.10 -24.95
C LEU A 307 1.80 -17.69 -25.84
N ALA A 308 1.82 -16.44 -26.31
CA ALA A 308 2.90 -15.93 -27.14
C ALA A 308 4.25 -15.85 -26.41
N THR A 309 4.25 -15.71 -25.08
CA THR A 309 5.47 -15.70 -24.27
C THR A 309 5.92 -17.12 -23.96
N TRP A 310 5.01 -17.98 -23.53
CA TRP A 310 5.23 -19.38 -23.16
C TRP A 310 5.67 -20.26 -24.34
N SER A 311 5.23 -19.94 -25.56
CA SER A 311 5.58 -20.69 -26.78
C SER A 311 6.93 -20.32 -27.40
N LYS A 312 7.60 -19.28 -26.90
CA LYS A 312 8.91 -18.86 -27.41
C LYS A 312 10.02 -19.76 -26.90
N LYS A 313 10.80 -20.31 -27.82
CA LYS A 313 11.97 -21.11 -27.48
C LYS A 313 13.00 -20.31 -26.68
N GLU A 314 13.18 -19.01 -26.98
CA GLU A 314 14.11 -18.16 -26.24
C GLU A 314 13.70 -18.02 -24.77
N PHE A 315 12.39 -17.93 -24.50
CA PHE A 315 11.87 -17.81 -23.13
C PHE A 315 12.20 -19.07 -22.31
N VAL A 316 11.90 -20.26 -22.84
CA VAL A 316 12.19 -21.55 -22.17
C VAL A 316 13.69 -21.74 -21.90
N GLN A 317 14.56 -21.17 -22.75
CA GLN A 317 16.01 -21.29 -22.60
C GLN A 317 16.62 -20.28 -21.61
N THR A 318 15.96 -19.15 -21.37
CA THR A 318 16.53 -18.03 -20.61
C THR A 318 15.84 -17.78 -19.28
N ALA A 319 14.56 -18.14 -19.15
CA ALA A 319 13.80 -17.91 -17.94
C ALA A 319 14.12 -18.98 -16.87
N PRO A 320 14.19 -18.61 -15.57
CA PRO A 320 14.27 -19.57 -14.47
C PRO A 320 13.07 -20.53 -14.45
N ILE A 321 13.26 -21.74 -13.91
CA ILE A 321 12.22 -22.78 -13.87
C ILE A 321 10.99 -22.27 -13.12
N GLU A 322 11.18 -21.49 -12.06
CA GLU A 322 10.10 -20.90 -11.26
C GLU A 322 9.24 -19.97 -12.11
N GLN A 323 9.85 -19.16 -12.98
CA GLN A 323 9.12 -18.26 -13.87
C GLN A 323 8.38 -19.04 -14.97
N GLN A 324 8.98 -20.11 -15.49
CA GLN A 324 8.33 -20.97 -16.47
C GLN A 324 7.11 -21.69 -15.87
N ALA A 325 7.25 -22.20 -14.64
CA ALA A 325 6.17 -22.80 -13.88
C ALA A 325 5.04 -21.80 -13.61
N TYR A 326 5.41 -20.58 -13.20
CA TYR A 326 4.47 -19.50 -12.93
C TYR A 326 3.63 -19.13 -14.16
N ILE A 327 4.27 -18.92 -15.33
CA ILE A 327 3.55 -18.62 -16.57
C ILE A 327 2.68 -19.81 -17.01
N THR A 328 3.18 -21.05 -16.86
CA THR A 328 2.42 -22.26 -17.20
C THR A 328 1.17 -22.38 -16.33
N ALA A 329 1.29 -22.16 -15.03
CA ALA A 329 0.18 -22.14 -14.09
C ALA A 329 -0.84 -21.05 -14.42
N GLY A 330 -0.38 -19.84 -14.74
CA GLY A 330 -1.24 -18.73 -15.12
C GLY A 330 -2.02 -18.99 -16.41
N LEU A 331 -1.36 -19.62 -17.38
CA LEU A 331 -2.01 -20.09 -18.61
C LEU A 331 -3.06 -21.17 -18.31
N GLY A 332 -2.74 -22.16 -17.47
CA GLY A 332 -3.66 -23.21 -17.07
C GLY A 332 -4.93 -22.66 -16.41
N LEU A 333 -4.76 -21.78 -15.41
CA LEU A 333 -5.87 -21.09 -14.73
C LEU A 333 -6.71 -20.26 -15.71
N SER A 334 -6.08 -19.58 -16.66
CA SER A 334 -6.79 -18.76 -17.64
C SER A 334 -7.56 -19.62 -18.66
N LEU A 335 -7.02 -20.78 -19.06
CA LEU A 335 -7.70 -21.71 -19.96
C LEU A 335 -8.85 -22.45 -19.27
N GLU A 336 -8.74 -22.73 -17.96
CA GLU A 336 -9.81 -23.35 -17.17
C GLU A 336 -11.07 -22.47 -17.11
N THR A 337 -10.89 -21.15 -17.08
CA THR A 337 -12.00 -20.18 -17.03
C THR A 337 -12.61 -19.86 -18.40
N MET A 338 -12.04 -20.40 -19.48
CA MET A 338 -12.41 -20.12 -20.85
C MET A 338 -13.39 -21.15 -21.40
N SER A 339 -14.41 -20.70 -22.13
CA SER A 339 -15.29 -21.59 -22.89
C SER A 339 -14.60 -22.09 -24.16
N LYS A 340 -15.10 -23.21 -24.69
CA LYS A 340 -14.56 -23.79 -25.93
C LYS A 340 -14.71 -22.82 -27.11
N GLU A 341 -15.83 -22.10 -27.17
CA GLU A 341 -16.15 -21.14 -28.22
C GLU A 341 -15.19 -19.94 -28.19
N GLU A 342 -14.80 -19.47 -27.01
CA GLU A 342 -13.80 -18.41 -26.85
C GLU A 342 -12.41 -18.88 -27.31
N LEU A 343 -12.04 -20.13 -27.00
CA LEU A 343 -10.76 -20.71 -27.41
C LEU A 343 -10.68 -20.90 -28.93
N ASP A 344 -11.72 -21.45 -29.54
CA ASP A 344 -11.81 -21.67 -30.99
C ASP A 344 -11.84 -20.33 -31.75
N GLY A 345 -12.40 -19.28 -31.13
CA GLY A 345 -12.41 -17.91 -31.68
C GLY A 345 -11.06 -17.18 -31.60
N MET A 346 -10.10 -17.69 -30.83
CA MET A 346 -8.80 -17.04 -30.63
C MET A 346 -7.82 -17.41 -31.76
N LYS A 347 -7.40 -16.40 -32.51
CA LYS A 347 -6.47 -16.56 -33.63
C LYS A 347 -5.11 -17.12 -33.15
N ASP A 348 -4.62 -18.13 -33.84
CA ASP A 348 -3.32 -18.78 -33.62
C ASP A 348 -3.16 -19.47 -32.25
N ALA A 349 -4.24 -19.67 -31.49
CA ALA A 349 -4.22 -20.32 -30.18
C ALA A 349 -3.62 -21.74 -30.22
N MET A 350 -4.20 -22.61 -31.05
CA MET A 350 -3.76 -24.01 -31.18
C MET A 350 -2.32 -24.15 -31.68
N PRO A 351 -1.87 -23.42 -32.72
CA PRO A 351 -0.46 -23.39 -33.11
C PRO A 351 0.49 -23.01 -31.97
N LEU A 352 0.16 -21.97 -31.19
CA LEU A 352 0.99 -21.51 -30.07
C LEU A 352 1.04 -22.54 -28.93
N ILE A 353 -0.10 -23.18 -28.63
CA ILE A 353 -0.17 -24.26 -27.62
C ILE A 353 0.72 -25.43 -28.04
N LEU A 354 0.60 -25.92 -29.27
CA LEU A 354 1.41 -27.04 -29.78
C LEU A 354 2.90 -26.71 -29.80
N GLN A 355 3.25 -25.49 -30.20
CA GLN A 355 4.62 -25.00 -30.17
C GLN A 355 5.15 -24.94 -28.73
N GLY A 356 4.39 -24.38 -27.79
CA GLY A 356 4.82 -24.29 -26.40
C GLY A 356 4.92 -25.65 -25.71
N VAL A 357 4.03 -26.60 -25.98
CA VAL A 357 4.18 -27.99 -25.50
C VAL A 357 5.46 -28.59 -26.04
N SER A 358 5.78 -28.39 -27.32
CA SER A 358 7.00 -28.90 -27.95
C SER A 358 8.27 -28.28 -27.33
N CYS A 359 8.22 -26.99 -26.99
CA CYS A 359 9.35 -26.30 -26.35
C CYS A 359 9.53 -26.69 -24.88
N ASN A 360 8.43 -26.91 -24.15
CA ASN A 360 8.45 -27.20 -22.71
C ASN A 360 8.44 -28.71 -22.37
N TYR A 361 8.32 -29.59 -23.37
CA TYR A 361 8.34 -31.05 -23.21
C TYR A 361 9.52 -31.59 -22.36
N PRO A 362 10.76 -31.06 -22.47
CA PRO A 362 11.88 -31.52 -21.63
C PRO A 362 11.68 -31.23 -20.13
N LEU A 363 10.98 -30.14 -19.79
CA LEU A 363 10.70 -29.75 -18.41
C LEU A 363 9.48 -30.50 -17.86
N LEU A 364 8.43 -30.67 -18.68
CA LEU A 364 7.23 -31.44 -18.34
C LEU A 364 7.54 -32.94 -18.14
N SER A 365 8.50 -33.50 -18.88
CA SER A 365 8.89 -34.91 -18.77
C SER A 365 9.80 -35.22 -17.56
N CYS A 366 10.46 -34.22 -16.97
CA CYS A 366 11.31 -34.40 -15.78
C CYS A 366 10.54 -34.32 -14.45
N GLY A 367 9.22 -34.06 -14.46
CA GLY A 367 8.44 -33.91 -13.23
C GLY A 367 8.82 -32.71 -12.36
N CYS A 368 9.50 -31.72 -12.95
CA CYS A 368 9.92 -30.48 -12.27
C CYS A 368 8.84 -29.37 -12.29
N LEU A 369 7.64 -29.68 -12.79
CA LEU A 369 6.49 -28.76 -12.95
C LEU A 369 5.26 -29.31 -12.24
#